data_AF-A0A2G2LHB9-F1
#
_entry.id   AF-A0A2G2LHB9-F1
#
_cell.length_a   1.000
_cell.length_b   1.000
_cell.length_c   1.000
_cell.angle_alpha   90.00
_cell.angle_beta   90.00
_cell.angle_gamma   90.00
#
_symmetry.space_group_name_H-M   'P 1'
#
loop_
_entity.id
_entity.type
_entity.pdbx_description
1 polymer ?
#
loop_
_entity_poly.entity_id
_entity_poly.type
_entity_poly.pdbx_seq_one_letter_code
_entity_poly.pdbx_strand_id
1 'polypeptide(L)'
;MPKVLIKTPCASAVLAYFGVSGTTWNDRTLKNVWANTLRRNGFNVRSRFSHFAGNEKTVGSSRDKITKIADADIRIKAFVVTVFGHVLVLDRNGDTVVDTDPRKIDRRAIFAVQAVM
;
A
#
# COMPACT_ATOMS: atom_id res chain seq x y z
N MET A 1 20.81 -6.06 -19.81
CA MET A 1 19.78 -5.06 -19.46
C MET A 1 18.91 -5.63 -18.35
N PRO A 2 18.72 -4.97 -17.20
CA PRO A 2 17.86 -5.49 -16.16
C PRO A 2 16.43 -5.57 -16.72
N LYS A 3 15.84 -6.75 -16.66
CA LYS A 3 14.49 -7.04 -17.12
C LYS A 3 13.53 -6.29 -16.19
N VAL A 4 13.12 -5.07 -16.56
CA VAL A 4 12.05 -4.34 -15.85
C VAL A 4 10.75 -5.10 -16.14
N LEU A 5 10.43 -6.06 -15.29
CA LEU A 5 9.18 -6.81 -15.32
C LEU A 5 8.06 -5.89 -14.84
N ILE A 6 7.55 -5.03 -15.74
CA ILE A 6 6.33 -4.24 -15.51
C ILE A 6 5.14 -5.20 -15.60
N LYS A 7 4.90 -5.98 -14.53
CA LYS A 7 3.67 -6.75 -14.39
C LYS A 7 2.66 -6.09 -13.45
N THR A 8 3.04 -5.00 -12.75
CA THR A 8 2.14 -4.23 -11.88
C THR A 8 2.59 -2.77 -11.74
N PRO A 9 2.12 -1.85 -12.63
CA PRO A 9 2.50 -0.43 -12.58
C PRO A 9 2.18 0.19 -11.22
N CYS A 10 1.09 -0.24 -10.56
CA CYS A 10 0.72 0.16 -9.23
C CYS A 10 1.74 -0.21 -8.15
N ALA A 11 2.26 -1.44 -8.16
CA ALA A 11 3.28 -1.87 -7.20
C ALA A 11 4.62 -1.15 -7.44
N SER A 12 4.96 -0.88 -8.71
CA SER A 12 6.14 -0.07 -9.04
C SER A 12 5.99 1.37 -8.55
N ALA A 13 4.81 1.98 -8.71
CA ALA A 13 4.53 3.32 -8.20
C ALA A 13 4.60 3.38 -6.67
N VAL A 14 4.10 2.36 -5.97
CA VAL A 14 4.24 2.22 -4.51
C VAL A 14 5.72 2.23 -4.12
N LEU A 15 6.56 1.41 -4.76
CA LEU A 15 8.00 1.38 -4.44
C LEU A 15 8.68 2.73 -4.73
N ALA A 16 8.35 3.33 -5.88
CA ALA A 16 8.93 4.60 -6.31
C ALA A 16 8.63 5.74 -5.32
N TYR A 17 7.43 5.77 -4.74
CA TYR A 17 7.07 6.73 -3.70
C TYR A 17 7.97 6.66 -2.47
N PHE A 18 8.43 5.45 -2.10
CA PHE A 18 9.40 5.25 -1.02
C PHE A 18 10.87 5.37 -1.46
N GLY A 19 11.13 5.82 -2.69
CA GLY A 19 12.49 5.90 -3.25
C GLY A 19 13.14 4.55 -3.51
N VAL A 20 12.34 3.47 -3.58
CA VAL A 20 12.83 2.11 -3.78
C VAL A 20 12.62 1.70 -5.24
N SER A 21 13.66 1.11 -5.83
CA SER A 21 13.55 0.39 -7.10
C SER A 21 13.73 -1.10 -6.85
N GLY A 22 13.17 -1.94 -7.72
CA GLY A 22 13.39 -3.38 -7.66
C GLY A 22 12.23 -4.22 -8.16
N THR A 23 12.31 -5.51 -7.83
CA THR A 23 11.35 -6.51 -8.26
C THR A 23 10.00 -6.31 -7.57
N THR A 24 8.94 -6.20 -8.35
CA THR A 24 7.56 -6.13 -7.85
C THR A 24 6.82 -7.45 -7.97
N TRP A 25 7.29 -8.37 -8.81
CA TRP A 25 6.61 -9.62 -9.15
C TRP A 25 7.47 -10.86 -8.91
N ASN A 26 6.86 -11.93 -8.38
CA ASN A 26 7.48 -13.23 -8.29
C ASN A 26 6.78 -14.21 -9.25
N ASP A 27 7.50 -14.66 -10.29
CA ASP A 27 6.94 -15.57 -11.31
C ASP A 27 6.63 -16.98 -10.76
N ARG A 28 7.30 -17.44 -9.70
CA ARG A 28 7.03 -18.75 -9.10
C ARG A 28 5.73 -18.77 -8.30
N THR A 29 5.50 -17.72 -7.51
CA THR A 29 4.30 -17.63 -6.66
C THR A 29 3.16 -16.86 -7.31
N LEU A 30 3.41 -16.23 -8.48
CA LEU A 30 2.49 -15.37 -9.22
C LEU A 30 1.87 -14.28 -8.33
N LYS A 31 2.70 -13.68 -7.46
CA LYS A 31 2.28 -12.66 -6.49
C LYS A 31 3.18 -11.44 -6.54
N ASN A 32 2.59 -10.31 -6.19
CA ASN A 32 3.36 -9.10 -5.92
C ASN A 32 4.19 -9.25 -4.64
N VAL A 33 5.45 -8.81 -4.69
CA VAL A 33 6.41 -8.89 -3.60
C VAL A 33 6.88 -7.51 -3.12
N TRP A 34 6.18 -6.44 -3.50
CA TRP A 34 6.52 -5.06 -3.12
C TRP A 34 6.80 -4.91 -1.61
N ALA A 35 6.05 -5.60 -0.74
CA ALA A 35 6.25 -5.53 0.70
C ALA A 35 7.60 -6.12 1.15
N ASN A 36 8.05 -7.18 0.50
CA ASN A 36 9.37 -7.76 0.76
C ASN A 36 10.48 -6.89 0.18
N THR A 37 10.25 -6.27 -0.97
CA THR A 37 11.20 -5.33 -1.58
C THR A 37 11.40 -4.10 -0.68
N LEU A 38 10.33 -3.52 -0.12
CA LEU A 38 10.45 -2.46 0.89
C LEU A 38 11.24 -2.91 2.11
N ARG A 39 10.94 -4.09 2.67
CA ARG A 39 11.68 -4.64 3.83
C ARG A 39 13.17 -4.80 3.57
N ARG A 40 13.55 -5.26 2.37
CA ARG A 40 14.96 -5.40 1.97
C ARG A 40 15.67 -4.05 1.84
N ASN A 41 14.93 -2.96 1.65
CA ASN A 41 15.45 -1.59 1.58
C ASN A 41 15.34 -0.85 2.94
N GLY A 42 15.24 -1.58 4.05
CA GLY A 42 15.32 -1.01 5.40
C GLY A 42 14.00 -0.50 5.99
N PHE A 43 12.89 -0.58 5.25
CA PHE A 43 11.58 -0.20 5.78
C PHE A 43 10.98 -1.27 6.67
N ASN A 44 10.30 -0.86 7.73
CA ASN A 44 9.53 -1.77 8.56
C ASN A 44 8.07 -1.79 8.09
N VAL A 45 7.66 -2.89 7.45
CA VAL A 45 6.32 -3.05 6.88
C VAL A 45 5.47 -3.97 7.76
N ARG A 46 4.46 -3.40 8.43
CA ARG A 46 3.59 -4.11 9.39
C ARG A 46 2.12 -4.05 9.01
N SER A 47 1.42 -5.18 9.16
CA SER A 47 -0.02 -5.21 8.93
C SER A 47 -0.74 -4.40 10.00
N ARG A 48 -1.70 -3.58 9.58
CA ARG A 48 -2.69 -2.90 10.44
C ARG A 48 -4.12 -3.30 10.09
N PHE A 49 -4.29 -4.32 9.24
CA PHE A 49 -5.60 -4.73 8.74
C PHE A 49 -6.56 -5.16 9.86
N SER A 50 -6.05 -5.70 10.97
CA SER A 50 -6.86 -6.09 12.13
C SER A 50 -7.57 -4.93 12.83
N HIS A 51 -7.17 -3.67 12.57
CA HIS A 51 -7.84 -2.49 13.13
C HIS A 51 -9.13 -2.12 12.39
N PHE A 52 -9.38 -2.69 11.22
CA PHE A 52 -10.52 -2.38 10.36
C PHE A 52 -11.63 -3.42 10.56
N ALA A 53 -12.85 -2.97 10.88
CA ALA A 53 -14.00 -3.85 11.11
C ALA A 53 -15.11 -3.64 10.06
N GLY A 54 -15.78 -4.73 9.67
CA GLY A 54 -17.05 -4.69 8.91
C GLY A 54 -17.05 -3.77 7.68
N ASN A 55 -17.83 -2.69 7.75
CA ASN A 55 -18.07 -1.73 6.67
C ASN A 55 -16.92 -0.73 6.44
N GLU A 56 -15.91 -0.67 7.32
CA GLU A 56 -14.70 0.17 7.17
C GLU A 56 -13.72 -0.39 6.12
N LYS A 57 -14.14 -1.41 5.37
CA LYS A 57 -13.32 -2.10 4.38
C LYS A 57 -13.33 -1.42 3.01
N THR A 58 -13.79 -0.18 2.85
CA THR A 58 -13.55 0.55 1.60
C THR A 58 -12.47 1.60 1.78
N VAL A 59 -11.72 1.91 0.71
CA VAL A 59 -10.67 2.94 0.75
C VAL A 59 -11.23 4.26 1.27
N GLY A 60 -12.36 4.73 0.72
CA GLY A 60 -12.99 5.98 1.13
C GLY A 60 -13.40 5.99 2.61
N SER A 61 -14.05 4.93 3.10
CA SER A 61 -14.46 4.83 4.51
C SER A 61 -13.29 4.67 5.49
N SER A 62 -12.14 4.22 5.00
CA SER A 62 -10.98 3.88 5.85
C SER A 62 -10.07 5.06 6.19
N ARG A 63 -10.26 6.22 5.54
CA ARG A 63 -9.35 7.39 5.66
C ARG A 63 -9.24 7.90 7.10
N ASP A 64 -10.37 8.20 7.74
CA ASP A 64 -10.38 8.67 9.13
C ASP A 64 -9.74 7.68 10.10
N LYS A 65 -9.90 6.37 9.84
CA LYS A 65 -9.31 5.31 10.65
C LYS A 65 -7.80 5.25 10.47
N ILE A 66 -7.33 5.45 9.24
CA ILE A 66 -5.90 5.54 8.91
C ILE A 66 -5.25 6.71 9.66
N THR A 67 -5.88 7.88 9.65
CA THR A 67 -5.40 9.06 10.39
C THR A 67 -5.26 8.75 11.87
N LYS A 68 -6.28 8.15 12.50
CA LYS A 68 -6.23 7.73 13.91
C LYS A 68 -5.10 6.73 14.20
N ILE A 69 -4.84 5.78 13.29
CA ILE A 69 -3.74 4.82 13.45
C ILE A 69 -2.38 5.52 13.30
N ALA A 70 -2.27 6.48 12.37
CA ALA A 70 -1.05 7.26 12.16
C ALA A 70 -0.74 8.16 13.35
N ASP A 71 -1.74 8.80 13.94
CA ASP A 71 -1.60 9.67 15.11
C ASP A 71 -1.13 8.89 16.35
N ALA A 72 -1.56 7.64 16.48
CA ALA A 72 -1.13 6.75 17.56
C ALA A 72 0.32 6.24 17.41
N ASP A 73 0.90 6.29 16.21
CA ASP A 73 2.29 5.87 15.97
C ASP A 73 3.01 6.84 15.01
N ILE A 74 3.76 7.78 15.61
CA ILE A 74 4.52 8.81 14.89
C ILE A 74 5.57 8.24 13.91
N ARG A 75 5.91 6.95 13.99
CA ARG A 75 6.89 6.35 13.07
C ARG A 75 6.27 5.97 11.73
N ILE A 76 4.94 5.88 11.62
CA ILE A 76 4.28 5.49 10.38
C ILE A 76 4.42 6.61 9.35
N LYS A 77 5.10 6.35 8.24
CA LYS A 77 5.26 7.31 7.15
C LYS A 77 4.07 7.31 6.20
N ALA A 78 3.53 6.14 5.92
CA ALA A 78 2.39 5.95 5.02
C ALA A 78 1.80 4.54 5.18
N PHE A 79 0.68 4.31 4.51
CA PHE A 79 -0.02 3.02 4.46
C PHE A 79 -0.11 2.54 3.02
N VAL A 80 0.33 1.32 2.76
CA VAL A 80 0.05 0.63 1.51
C VAL A 80 -1.24 -0.16 1.69
N VAL A 81 -2.24 0.17 0.87
CA VAL A 81 -3.56 -0.45 0.88
C VAL A 81 -3.68 -1.36 -0.34
N THR A 82 -4.04 -2.61 -0.08
CA THR A 82 -4.29 -3.61 -1.13
C THR A 82 -5.78 -3.76 -1.35
N VAL A 83 -6.21 -3.56 -2.59
CA VAL A 83 -7.57 -3.79 -3.06
C VAL A 83 -7.54 -4.89 -4.14
N PHE A 84 -8.69 -5.28 -4.68
CA PHE A 84 -8.73 -6.33 -5.71
C PHE A 84 -7.90 -5.92 -6.93
N GLY A 85 -6.85 -6.69 -7.23
CA GLY A 85 -5.99 -6.49 -8.40
C GLY A 85 -5.10 -5.24 -8.37
N HIS A 86 -5.07 -4.48 -7.27
CA HIS A 86 -4.43 -3.17 -7.23
C HIS A 86 -3.88 -2.80 -5.86
N VAL A 87 -2.89 -1.92 -5.83
CA VAL A 87 -2.28 -1.38 -4.61
C VAL A 87 -2.12 0.13 -4.72
N LEU A 88 -2.41 0.82 -3.63
CA LEU A 88 -2.29 2.28 -3.53
C LEU A 88 -1.60 2.68 -2.23
N VAL A 89 -1.11 3.91 -2.17
CA VAL A 89 -0.53 4.50 -0.96
C VAL A 89 -1.45 5.60 -0.45
N LEU A 90 -1.80 5.47 0.83
CA LEU A 90 -2.40 6.54 1.61
C LEU A 90 -1.33 7.12 2.53
N ASP A 91 -1.23 8.44 2.61
CA ASP A 91 -0.34 9.09 3.56
C ASP A 91 -0.90 8.99 5.00
N ARG A 92 -0.26 9.71 5.91
CA ARG A 92 -0.66 9.74 7.32
C ARG A 92 -2.01 10.41 7.57
N ASN A 93 -2.39 11.35 6.73
CA ASN A 93 -3.65 12.08 6.84
C ASN A 93 -4.81 11.30 6.24
N GLY A 94 -4.51 10.15 5.63
CA GLY A 94 -5.49 9.34 4.91
C GLY A 94 -5.69 9.81 3.47
N ASP A 95 -4.85 10.70 2.96
CA ASP A 95 -4.91 11.20 1.58
C ASP A 95 -4.22 10.24 0.62
N THR A 96 -4.73 10.15 -0.61
CA THR A 96 -4.16 9.25 -1.62
C THR A 96 -3.01 9.93 -2.33
N VAL A 97 -1.79 9.44 -2.08
CA VAL A 97 -0.56 9.97 -2.67
C VAL A 97 -0.05 9.13 -3.84
N VAL A 98 -0.46 7.86 -3.91
CA VAL A 98 -0.18 6.99 -5.06
C VAL A 98 -1.42 6.19 -5.39
N ASP A 99 -1.96 6.38 -6.58
CA ASP A 99 -2.99 5.53 -7.16
C ASP A 99 -2.93 5.63 -8.69
N THR A 100 -2.74 4.49 -9.36
CA THR A 100 -2.72 4.43 -10.83
C THR A 100 -4.12 4.24 -11.44
N ASP A 101 -5.16 4.13 -10.60
CA ASP A 101 -6.59 4.07 -10.97
C ASP A 101 -7.41 4.96 -10.00
N PRO A 102 -7.23 6.31 -10.03
CA PRO A 102 -7.87 7.22 -9.09
C PRO A 102 -9.39 7.31 -9.32
N ARG A 103 -10.14 7.46 -8.23
CA ARG A 103 -11.61 7.48 -8.25
C ARG A 103 -12.15 8.68 -7.46
N LYS A 104 -13.23 9.29 -7.97
CA LYS A 104 -13.93 10.39 -7.28
C LYS A 104 -14.53 9.94 -5.94
N ILE A 105 -15.09 8.74 -5.89
CA ILE A 105 -15.59 8.10 -4.66
C ILE A 105 -15.03 6.68 -4.64
N ASP A 106 -14.09 6.42 -3.72
CA ASP A 106 -13.40 5.15 -3.69
C ASP A 106 -14.12 4.12 -2.81
N ARG A 107 -14.95 3.30 -3.46
CA ARG A 107 -15.69 2.18 -2.83
C ARG A 107 -14.97 0.84 -2.95
N ARG A 108 -13.70 0.80 -3.38
CA ARG A 108 -12.97 -0.46 -3.54
C ARG A 108 -12.76 -1.12 -2.18
N ALA A 109 -13.05 -2.42 -2.13
CA ALA A 109 -12.86 -3.21 -0.92
C ALA A 109 -11.37 -3.45 -0.64
N ILE A 110 -10.97 -3.22 0.61
CA ILE A 110 -9.64 -3.40 1.15
C ILE A 110 -9.48 -4.85 1.62
N PHE A 111 -8.42 -5.48 1.14
CA PHE A 111 -8.01 -6.83 1.55
C PHE A 111 -6.82 -6.81 2.51
N ALA A 112 -5.99 -5.76 2.46
CA ALA A 112 -4.89 -5.59 3.40
C ALA A 112 -4.53 -4.11 3.56
N VAL A 113 -4.08 -3.75 4.76
CA VAL A 113 -3.49 -2.45 5.07
C VAL A 113 -2.16 -2.70 5.75
N GLN A 114 -1.09 -2.13 5.21
CA GLN A 114 0.26 -2.27 5.74
C GLN A 114 0.86 -0.89 6.00
N ALA A 115 1.18 -0.62 7.26
CA ALA A 115 1.94 0.56 7.65
C ALA A 115 3.41 0.39 7.26
N VAL A 116 3.98 1.45 6.70
CA VAL A 116 5.40 1.56 6.34
C VAL A 116 6.03 2.58 7.27
N MET A 117 7.07 2.16 7.99
CA MET A 117 7.88 2.98 8.91
C MET A 117 9.33 3.04 8.42
#